data_AF-A0A397FWC0-F1
#
_entry.id   AF-A0A397FWC0-F1
#
_cell.length_a   1.000
_cell.length_b   1.000
_cell.length_c   1.000
_cell.angle_alpha   90.00
_cell.angle_beta   90.00
_cell.angle_gamma   90.00
#
_symmetry.space_group_name_H-M   'P 1'
#
loop_
_entity.id
_entity.type
_entity.pdbx_description
1 polymer ?
#
loop_
_entity_poly.entity_id
_entity_poly.type
_entity_poly.pdbx_seq_one_letter_code
_entity_poly.pdbx_strand_id
1 'polypeptide(L)'
;MQRVIKCDKCQKDFIQKWINRKKQWSQINEISYWTDGKKWKSYKFFCRSCLNDWFELEREEFDKLIVDEKKRRIYASYRGHGAFDKSDASN
;
A
#
# COMPACT_ATOMS: atom_id res chain seq x y z
N MET A 1 -8.32 -10.55 13.34
CA MET A 1 -8.30 -9.20 13.96
C MET A 1 -8.16 -8.15 12.87
N GLN A 2 -8.79 -7.00 13.04
CA GLN A 2 -8.71 -5.88 12.10
C GLN A 2 -8.66 -4.56 12.85
N ARG A 3 -8.02 -3.54 12.28
CA ARG A 3 -7.99 -2.18 12.82
C ARG A 3 -8.26 -1.16 11.73
N VAL A 4 -8.84 -0.03 12.12
CA VAL A 4 -9.04 1.12 11.24
C VAL A 4 -7.78 1.97 11.26
N ILE A 5 -7.27 2.33 10.08
CA ILE A 5 -6.16 3.27 9.89
C ILE A 5 -6.61 4.37 8.93
N LYS A 6 -6.09 5.57 9.16
CA LYS A 6 -6.29 6.70 8.26
C LYS A 6 -5.22 6.73 7.17
N CYS A 7 -5.62 6.91 5.92
CA CYS A 7 -4.68 7.10 4.83
C CYS A 7 -4.03 8.49 4.92
N ASP A 8 -2.69 8.54 4.84
CA ASP A 8 -1.99 9.81 4.96
C ASP A 8 -2.21 10.74 3.74
N LYS A 9 -2.51 10.18 2.57
CA LYS A 9 -2.72 10.94 1.31
C LYS A 9 -4.14 11.47 1.16
N CYS A 10 -5.15 10.60 1.19
CA CYS A 10 -6.55 11.02 0.98
C CYS A 10 -7.36 11.22 2.27
N GLN A 11 -6.76 10.96 3.44
CA GLN A 11 -7.40 11.11 4.76
C GLN A 11 -8.64 10.23 5.00
N LYS A 12 -8.93 9.27 4.10
CA LYS A 12 -9.99 8.27 4.28
C LYS A 12 -9.54 7.14 5.19
N ASP A 13 -10.49 6.59 5.93
CA ASP A 13 -10.29 5.42 6.76
C ASP A 13 -10.27 4.14 5.92
N PHE A 14 -9.41 3.20 6.29
CA PHE A 14 -9.32 1.87 5.69
C PHE A 14 -9.01 0.79 6.72
N ILE A 15 -9.36 -0.45 6.39
CA ILE A 15 -9.16 -1.60 7.29
C ILE A 15 -7.81 -2.27 7.03
N GLN A 16 -6.93 -2.25 8.02
CA GLN A 16 -5.73 -3.08 8.03
C GLN A 16 -6.03 -4.43 8.71
N LYS A 17 -5.83 -5.54 7.98
CA LYS A 17 -6.09 -6.89 8.47
C LYS A 17 -4.86 -7.49 9.15
N TRP A 18 -5.07 -8.23 10.24
CA TRP A 18 -4.03 -9.03 10.89
C TRP A 18 -3.84 -10.37 10.18
N ILE A 19 -2.59 -10.73 9.90
CA ILE A 19 -2.22 -11.98 9.25
C ILE A 19 -1.83 -12.99 10.33
N ASN A 20 -2.76 -13.88 10.71
CA ASN A 20 -2.55 -14.88 11.78
C ASN A 20 -1.28 -15.71 11.58
N ARG A 21 -1.04 -16.21 10.36
CA ARG A 21 0.14 -17.05 10.04
C ARG A 21 1.47 -16.35 10.30
N LYS A 22 1.53 -15.04 10.08
CA LYS A 22 2.74 -14.23 10.25
C LYS A 22 2.78 -13.49 11.60
N LYS A 23 1.71 -13.60 12.40
CA LYS A 23 1.53 -12.85 13.66
C LYS A 23 1.87 -11.36 13.52
N GLN A 24 1.44 -10.73 12.43
CA GLN A 24 1.67 -9.31 12.15
C GLN A 24 0.53 -8.68 11.36
N TRP A 25 0.47 -7.35 11.35
CA TRP A 25 -0.42 -6.59 10.48
C TRP A 25 -0.02 -6.72 9.01
N SER A 26 -1.01 -6.64 8.11
CA SER A 26 -0.74 -6.62 6.67
C SER A 26 0.04 -5.37 6.28
N GLN A 27 1.22 -5.57 5.70
CA GLN A 27 2.13 -4.49 5.32
C GLN A 27 1.83 -3.89 3.94
N ILE A 28 0.81 -4.39 3.24
CA ILE A 28 0.42 -3.92 1.90
C ILE A 28 0.17 -2.40 1.86
N ASN A 29 -0.38 -1.84 2.93
CA ASN A 29 -0.70 -0.42 3.04
C ASN A 29 0.46 0.42 3.58
N GLU A 30 1.57 -0.20 3.98
CA GLU A 30 2.75 0.49 4.52
C GLU A 30 3.65 0.96 3.37
N ILE A 31 3.94 2.25 3.30
CA ILE A 31 4.84 2.79 2.27
C ILE A 31 6.24 2.18 2.40
N SER A 32 6.74 2.08 3.63
CA SER A 32 8.04 1.50 3.93
C SER A 32 8.18 0.05 3.46
N TYR A 33 7.08 -0.70 3.37
CA TYR A 33 7.11 -2.06 2.84
C TYR A 33 7.46 -2.09 1.35
N TRP A 34 7.02 -1.10 0.57
CA TRP A 34 7.27 -1.03 -0.86
C TRP A 34 8.60 -0.37 -1.19
N THR A 35 9.02 0.61 -0.38
CA THR A 35 10.21 1.42 -0.61
C THR A 35 11.47 0.88 0.07
N ASP A 36 11.42 -0.34 0.60
CA ASP A 36 12.48 -0.96 1.42
C ASP A 36 12.96 -0.03 2.55
N GLY A 37 12.01 0.63 3.21
CA GLY A 37 12.27 1.51 4.34
C GLY A 37 12.61 2.96 3.98
N LYS A 38 12.74 3.32 2.69
CA LYS A 38 12.94 4.72 2.29
C LYS A 38 11.72 5.55 2.64
N LYS A 39 11.95 6.70 3.30
CA LYS A 39 10.89 7.65 3.63
C LYS A 39 10.45 8.39 2.37
N TRP A 40 9.15 8.67 2.27
CA TRP A 40 8.59 9.49 1.21
C TRP A 40 7.57 10.47 1.79
N LYS A 41 7.84 11.78 1.67
CA LYS A 41 6.95 12.88 2.09
C LYS A 41 6.29 12.69 3.48
N SER A 42 6.98 12.01 4.41
CA SER A 42 6.46 11.60 5.73
C SER A 42 5.27 10.64 5.73
N TYR A 43 4.86 10.11 4.58
CA TYR A 43 3.80 9.13 4.45
C TYR A 43 4.21 7.78 5.04
N LYS A 44 3.31 7.19 5.82
CA LYS A 44 3.44 5.88 6.43
C LYS A 44 2.45 4.89 5.83
N PHE A 45 1.19 5.31 5.65
CA PHE A 45 0.08 4.44 5.29
C PHE A 45 -0.75 4.99 4.13
N PHE A 46 -0.87 4.20 3.06
CA PHE A 46 -1.78 4.46 1.95
C PHE A 46 -2.93 3.46 1.93
N CYS A 47 -4.15 3.96 1.73
CA CYS A 47 -5.26 3.10 1.33
C CYS A 47 -5.00 2.51 -0.07
N ARG A 48 -5.80 1.52 -0.46
CA ARG A 48 -5.58 0.79 -1.71
C ARG A 48 -5.72 1.67 -2.96
N SER A 49 -6.68 2.60 -2.96
CA SER A 49 -6.82 3.54 -4.06
C SER A 49 -5.59 4.45 -4.18
N CYS A 50 -5.07 4.98 -3.06
CA CYS A 50 -3.89 5.83 -3.09
C CYS A 50 -2.60 5.09 -3.48
N LEU A 51 -2.53 3.77 -3.23
CA LEU A 51 -1.48 2.94 -3.83
C LEU A 51 -1.65 2.91 -5.35
N ASN A 52 -2.85 2.60 -5.85
CA ASN A 52 -3.09 2.60 -7.30
C ASN A 52 -2.72 3.95 -7.94
N ASP A 53 -3.16 5.06 -7.34
CA ASP A 53 -2.85 6.43 -7.78
C ASP A 53 -1.35 6.75 -7.74
N TRP A 54 -0.61 6.19 -6.79
CA TRP A 54 0.84 6.41 -6.72
C TRP A 54 1.55 5.89 -7.97
N PHE A 55 1.11 4.75 -8.49
CA PHE A 55 1.66 4.20 -9.73
C PHE A 55 1.21 4.98 -10.96
N GLU A 56 -0.08 5.36 -11.02
CA GLU A 56 -0.69 5.98 -12.21
C GLU A 56 -0.33 7.46 -12.36
N LEU A 57 -0.34 8.21 -11.25
CA LEU A 57 -0.21 9.67 -11.26
C LEU A 57 1.17 10.16 -10.82
N GLU A 58 1.88 9.38 -10.01
CA GLU A 58 3.20 9.74 -9.46
C GLU A 58 4.28 8.73 -9.89
N ARG A 59 4.22 8.32 -11.16
CA ARG A 59 5.04 7.23 -11.72
C ARG A 59 6.55 7.42 -11.53
N GLU A 60 7.06 8.63 -11.75
CA GLU A 60 8.48 8.93 -11.56
C GLU A 60 8.93 8.73 -10.11
N GLU A 61 8.13 9.18 -9.14
CA GLU A 61 8.41 8.99 -7.71
C GLU A 61 8.33 7.51 -7.33
N PHE A 62 7.31 6.80 -7.84
CA PHE A 62 7.18 5.36 -7.67
C PHE A 62 8.44 4.62 -8.12
N ASP A 63 8.94 4.91 -9.34
CA ASP A 63 10.13 4.26 -9.89
C ASP A 63 11.40 4.63 -9.11
N LYS A 64 11.52 5.86 -8.60
CA LYS A 64 12.66 6.26 -7.76
C LYS A 64 12.68 5.56 -6.41
N LEU A 65 11.52 5.33 -5.81
CA LEU A 65 11.41 4.83 -4.44
C LEU A 65 11.40 3.31 -4.36
N ILE A 66 10.63 2.66 -5.22
CA ILE A 66 10.55 1.20 -5.29
C ILE A 66 11.59 0.73 -6.30
N VAL A 67 12.82 0.56 -5.85
CA VAL A 67 13.94 0.15 -6.72
C VAL A 67 14.04 -1.37 -6.86
N ASP A 68 13.57 -2.11 -5.86
CA ASP A 68 13.61 -3.57 -5.87
C ASP A 68 12.63 -4.14 -6.92
N GLU A 69 13.18 -4.88 -7.88
CA GLU A 69 12.40 -5.43 -8.99
C GLU A 69 11.35 -6.43 -8.51
N LYS A 70 11.64 -7.20 -7.46
CA LYS A 70 10.69 -8.16 -6.90
C LYS A 70 9.50 -7.44 -6.27
N LYS A 71 9.72 -6.33 -5.56
CA LYS A 71 8.67 -5.45 -5.05
C LYS A 71 7.83 -4.87 -6.17
N ARG A 72 8.45 -4.38 -7.26
CA ARG A 72 7.73 -3.91 -8.45
C ARG A 72 6.84 -5.00 -9.05
N ARG A 73 7.36 -6.21 -9.21
CA ARG A 73 6.59 -7.36 -9.74
C ARG A 73 5.43 -7.72 -8.82
N ILE A 74 5.65 -7.75 -7.50
CA ILE A 74 4.58 -7.99 -6.52
C ILE A 74 3.53 -6.88 -6.62
N TYR A 75 3.95 -5.62 -6.69
CA TYR A 75 3.04 -4.48 -6.83
C TYR A 75 2.17 -4.58 -8.09
N ALA A 76 2.79 -4.88 -9.23
CA ALA A 76 2.11 -5.06 -10.50
C ALA A 76 1.13 -6.24 -10.47
N SER A 77 1.51 -7.37 -9.84
CA SER A 77 0.60 -8.50 -9.64
C SER A 77 -0.62 -8.11 -8.80
N TYR A 78 -0.43 -7.35 -7.71
CA TYR A 78 -1.53 -6.88 -6.89
C TYR A 78 -2.47 -5.95 -7.66
N ARG A 79 -1.95 -5.06 -8.52
CA ARG A 79 -2.75 -4.28 -9.46
C ARG A 79 -3.52 -5.17 -10.43
N GLY A 80 -2.83 -6.09 -11.11
CA GLY A 80 -3.44 -6.95 -12.14
C GLY A 80 -4.55 -7.85 -11.61
N HIS A 81 -4.52 -8.23 -10.33
CA HIS A 81 -5.59 -8.99 -9.67
C HIS A 81 -6.69 -8.12 -9.03
N GLY A 82 -6.67 -6.80 -9.26
CA GLY A 82 -7.63 -5.86 -8.69
C GLY A 82 -7.56 -5.76 -7.16
N ALA A 83 -6.43 -6.12 -6.55
CA ALA A 83 -6.28 -6.08 -5.09
C ALA A 83 -6.33 -4.63 -4.56
N PHE A 84 -6.01 -3.65 -5.41
CA PHE A 84 -6.10 -2.23 -5.08
C PHE A 84 -7.45 -1.59 -5.42
N ASP A 85 -8.29 -2.26 -6.20
CA ASP A 85 -9.64 -1.80 -6.56
C ASP A 85 -10.70 -2.26 -5.54
N LYS A 86 -10.36 -3.24 -4.70
CA LYS A 86 -11.23 -3.70 -3.61
C LYS A 86 -11.40 -2.60 -2.59
N SER A 87 -12.64 -2.12 -2.44
CA SER A 87 -13.03 -1.12 -1.44
C SER A 87 -12.47 -1.48 -0.06
N ASP A 88 -11.78 -0.51 0.54
CA ASP A 88 -11.21 -0.63 1.88
C ASP A 88 -12.28 -0.75 2.98
N ALA A 89 -13.52 -0.39 2.64
CA ALA A 89 -14.73 -0.80 3.32
C ALA A 89 -15.25 -2.09 2.67
N SER A 90 -14.97 -3.24 3.28
CA SER A 90 -15.79 -4.43 3.07
C SER A 90 -16.43 -4.73 4.41
N ASN A 91 -17.73 -4.43 4.52
CA ASN A 91 -18.63 -5.14 5.44
C ASN A 91 -18.61 -6.63 5.10
#